data_AF-A0A6N2T7X8-F1
#
_entry.id   AF-A0A6N2T7X8-F1
#
_cell.length_a   1.000
_cell.length_b   1.000
_cell.length_c   1.000
_cell.angle_alpha   90.00
_cell.angle_beta   90.00
_cell.angle_gamma   90.00
#
_symmetry.space_group_name_H-M   'P 1'
#
loop_
_entity.id
_entity.type
_entity.pdbx_description
1 polymer ?
#
loop_
_entity_poly.entity_id
_entity_poly.type
_entity_poly.pdbx_seq_one_letter_code
_entity_poly.pdbx_strand_id
1 'polypeptide(L)'
;MDFEFIVKIIPQLIAATKHTISLAILSLIISLTLAIIISSIIYYNVKIITPILKVYVSFFRGTPALCQLYLIYFGLGNMGIPFFAKMTGYTAVVIALSLNMSAYMAENLRGALSSVEKGQSEAGISIGMSSLQIFSLVVFPQAFRVAVPSLSNSFVDLVKGSSMAFTIGVAELMASANMAGIATYNFFEAFFVAAIIYWIITIFINFLQKMLEKRLNRAY
;
A
#
# COMPACT_ATOMS: atom_id res chain seq x y z
N MET A 1 33.83 1.64 10.37
CA MET A 1 32.94 1.25 9.26
C MET A 1 33.64 0.14 8.50
N ASP A 2 33.11 -1.07 8.58
CA ASP A 2 33.69 -2.24 7.92
C ASP A 2 33.23 -2.30 6.45
N PHE A 3 34.07 -1.79 5.54
CA PHE A 3 33.76 -1.74 4.11
C PHE A 3 33.77 -3.13 3.44
N GLU A 4 34.58 -4.05 3.94
CA GLU A 4 34.64 -5.41 3.41
C GLU A 4 33.33 -6.14 3.71
N PHE A 5 32.82 -5.99 4.94
CA PHE A 5 31.51 -6.49 5.32
C PHE A 5 30.39 -5.90 4.45
N ILE A 6 30.40 -4.57 4.23
CA ILE A 6 29.40 -3.90 3.38
C ILE A 6 29.33 -4.55 1.99
N VAL A 7 30.48 -4.71 1.32
CA VAL A 7 30.51 -5.31 -0.03
C VAL A 7 30.01 -6.76 -0.01
N LYS A 8 30.36 -7.52 1.04
CA LYS A 8 30.00 -8.92 1.18
C LYS A 8 28.49 -9.14 1.35
N ILE A 9 27.79 -8.27 2.08
CA ILE A 9 26.36 -8.47 2.37
C ILE A 9 25.43 -7.98 1.25
N ILE A 10 25.88 -7.10 0.37
CA ILE A 10 25.04 -6.52 -0.70
C ILE A 10 24.30 -7.59 -1.52
N PRO A 11 24.94 -8.65 -2.05
CA PRO A 11 24.24 -9.67 -2.84
C PRO A 11 23.14 -10.38 -2.04
N GLN A 12 23.38 -10.65 -0.76
CA GLN A 12 22.40 -11.29 0.14
C GLN A 12 21.17 -10.39 0.35
N LEU A 13 21.38 -9.10 0.61
CA LEU A 13 20.29 -8.14 0.82
C LEU A 13 19.52 -7.85 -0.48
N ILE A 14 20.21 -7.81 -1.62
CA ILE A 14 19.56 -7.72 -2.94
C ILE A 14 18.65 -8.93 -3.17
N ALA A 15 19.11 -10.15 -2.86
CA ALA A 15 18.28 -11.34 -2.98
C ALA A 15 17.03 -11.28 -2.08
N ALA A 16 17.18 -10.78 -0.85
CA ALA A 16 16.06 -10.63 0.10
C ALA A 16 15.00 -9.60 -0.36
N THR A 17 15.39 -8.64 -1.21
CA THR A 17 14.48 -7.64 -1.77
C THR A 17 13.31 -8.28 -2.53
N LYS A 18 13.49 -9.48 -3.10
CA LYS A 18 12.40 -10.22 -3.76
C LYS A 18 11.19 -10.41 -2.83
N HIS A 19 11.41 -10.72 -1.56
CA HIS A 19 10.33 -10.92 -0.58
C HIS A 19 9.66 -9.59 -0.19
N THR A 20 10.45 -8.53 -0.01
CA THR A 20 9.95 -7.17 0.22
C THR A 20 9.03 -6.73 -0.92
N ILE A 21 9.47 -6.89 -2.17
CA ILE A 21 8.68 -6.52 -3.35
C ILE A 21 7.45 -7.42 -3.52
N SER A 22 7.55 -8.72 -3.26
CA SER A 22 6.39 -9.62 -3.36
C SER A 22 5.30 -9.29 -2.33
N LEU A 23 5.69 -8.97 -1.09
CA LEU A 23 4.78 -8.50 -0.04
C LEU A 23 4.09 -7.20 -0.46
N ALA A 24 4.86 -6.23 -0.97
CA ALA A 24 4.33 -4.94 -1.37
C ALA A 24 3.37 -5.04 -2.57
N ILE A 25 3.72 -5.80 -3.62
CA ILE A 25 2.88 -5.97 -4.81
C ILE A 25 1.57 -6.70 -4.46
N LEU A 26 1.65 -7.80 -3.71
CA LEU A 26 0.45 -8.55 -3.35
C LEU A 26 -0.49 -7.71 -2.48
N SER A 27 0.08 -6.97 -1.52
CA SER A 27 -0.69 -6.06 -0.67
C SER A 27 -1.30 -4.92 -1.48
N LEU A 28 -0.59 -4.38 -2.48
CA LEU A 28 -1.09 -3.32 -3.36
C LEU A 28 -2.30 -3.77 -4.18
N ILE A 29 -2.25 -4.98 -4.76
CA ILE A 29 -3.34 -5.51 -5.57
C ILE A 29 -4.61 -5.67 -4.72
N ILE A 30 -4.46 -6.26 -3.53
CA ILE A 30 -5.60 -6.48 -2.62
C ILE A 30 -6.10 -5.14 -2.08
N SER A 31 -5.20 -4.25 -1.63
CA SER A 31 -5.58 -2.95 -1.06
C SER A 31 -6.27 -2.06 -2.08
N LEU A 32 -5.79 -2.02 -3.32
CA LEU A 32 -6.42 -1.25 -4.39
C LEU A 32 -7.81 -1.79 -4.73
N THR A 33 -7.95 -3.11 -4.80
CA THR A 33 -9.26 -3.75 -5.06
C THR A 33 -10.25 -3.41 -3.95
N LEU A 34 -9.85 -3.56 -2.69
CA LEU A 34 -10.67 -3.17 -1.54
C LEU A 34 -10.97 -1.67 -1.53
N ALA A 35 -9.98 -0.83 -1.83
CA ALA A 35 -10.14 0.62 -1.85
C ALA A 35 -11.15 1.10 -2.89
N ILE A 36 -11.16 0.49 -4.09
CA ILE A 36 -12.15 0.79 -5.15
C ILE A 36 -13.55 0.43 -4.66
N ILE A 37 -13.73 -0.74 -4.05
CA ILE A 37 -15.02 -1.18 -3.51
C ILE A 37 -15.48 -0.24 -2.39
N ILE A 38 -14.62 0.03 -1.41
CA ILE A 38 -14.94 0.86 -0.23
C ILE A 38 -15.26 2.29 -0.66
N SER A 39 -14.41 2.90 -1.49
CA SER A 39 -14.61 4.28 -1.95
C SER A 39 -15.89 4.42 -2.77
N SER A 40 -16.22 3.44 -3.62
CA SER A 40 -17.46 3.44 -4.40
C SER A 40 -18.70 3.38 -3.51
N ILE A 41 -18.72 2.45 -2.54
CA ILE A 41 -19.86 2.31 -1.61
C ILE A 41 -20.07 3.59 -0.79
N ILE A 42 -18.99 4.19 -0.29
CA ILE A 42 -19.04 5.43 0.48
C ILE A 42 -19.48 6.61 -0.43
N TYR A 43 -18.97 6.69 -1.65
CA TYR A 43 -19.32 7.74 -2.62
C TYR A 43 -20.81 7.72 -2.97
N TYR A 44 -21.37 6.54 -3.25
CA TYR A 44 -22.81 6.38 -3.55
C TYR A 44 -23.71 6.37 -2.30
N ASN A 45 -23.14 6.52 -1.09
CA ASN A 45 -23.86 6.61 0.18
C ASN A 45 -24.87 5.47 0.41
N VAL A 46 -24.44 4.22 0.22
CA VAL A 46 -25.28 3.03 0.52
C VAL A 46 -25.63 3.03 2.01
N LYS A 47 -26.89 3.34 2.34
CA LYS A 47 -27.34 3.77 3.69
C LYS A 47 -26.87 2.88 4.85
N ILE A 48 -26.87 1.56 4.68
CA ILE A 48 -26.53 0.59 5.75
C ILE A 48 -25.01 0.33 5.82
N ILE A 49 -24.35 0.23 4.67
CA ILE A 49 -22.95 -0.21 4.58
C ILE A 49 -22.00 0.97 4.81
N THR A 50 -22.39 2.18 4.42
CA THR A 50 -21.53 3.38 4.50
C THR A 50 -21.06 3.68 5.93
N PRO A 51 -21.92 3.67 6.97
CA PRO A 51 -21.46 3.89 8.35
C PRO A 51 -20.41 2.85 8.79
N ILE A 52 -20.62 1.57 8.44
CA ILE A 52 -19.71 0.47 8.78
C ILE A 52 -18.34 0.69 8.12
N LEU A 53 -18.32 1.04 6.83
CA LEU A 53 -17.08 1.31 6.11
C LEU A 53 -16.38 2.58 6.60
N LYS A 54 -17.11 3.60 7.05
CA LYS A 54 -16.51 4.77 7.70
C LYS A 54 -15.81 4.41 9.01
N VAL A 55 -16.40 3.52 9.81
CA VAL A 55 -15.74 2.98 11.01
C VAL A 55 -14.50 2.17 10.63
N TYR A 56 -14.58 1.30 9.62
CA TYR A 56 -13.42 0.57 9.08
C TYR A 56 -12.28 1.53 8.69
N VAL A 57 -12.58 2.53 7.86
CA VAL A 57 -11.60 3.52 7.39
C VAL A 57 -11.00 4.29 8.57
N SER A 58 -11.84 4.71 9.52
CA SER A 58 -11.40 5.41 10.73
C SER A 58 -10.48 4.54 11.59
N PHE A 59 -10.80 3.26 11.79
CA PHE A 59 -10.01 2.35 12.60
C PHE A 59 -8.63 2.09 11.98
N PHE A 60 -8.59 1.73 10.69
CA PHE A 60 -7.35 1.37 10.02
C PHE A 60 -6.40 2.55 9.81
N ARG A 61 -6.94 3.77 9.62
CA ARG A 61 -6.15 5.01 9.57
C ARG A 61 -5.79 5.55 10.95
N GLY A 62 -6.62 5.27 11.96
CA GLY A 62 -6.46 5.80 13.33
C GLY A 62 -5.60 4.93 14.23
N THR A 63 -5.18 3.74 13.80
CA THR A 63 -4.40 2.80 14.62
C THR A 63 -3.07 2.43 13.96
N PRO A 64 -2.00 2.16 14.73
CA PRO A 64 -0.70 1.79 14.17
C PRO A 64 -0.76 0.47 13.37
N ALA A 65 -0.17 0.46 12.17
CA ALA A 65 -0.13 -0.75 11.33
C ALA A 65 0.54 -1.94 12.05
N LEU A 66 1.60 -1.70 12.82
CA LEU A 66 2.27 -2.76 13.59
C LEU A 66 1.35 -3.39 14.65
N CYS A 67 0.51 -2.59 15.30
CA CYS A 67 -0.49 -3.10 16.23
C CYS A 67 -1.51 -3.98 15.49
N GLN A 68 -1.98 -3.55 14.31
CA GLN A 68 -2.89 -4.33 13.48
C GLN A 68 -2.27 -5.67 13.04
N LEU A 69 -0.99 -5.68 12.67
CA LEU A 69 -0.27 -6.92 12.35
C LEU A 69 -0.24 -7.87 13.55
N TYR A 70 0.06 -7.36 14.75
CA TYR A 70 0.06 -8.21 15.95
C TYR A 70 -1.33 -8.73 16.32
N LEU A 71 -2.38 -7.91 16.18
CA LEU A 71 -3.76 -8.37 16.36
C LEU A 71 -4.13 -9.47 15.36
N ILE A 72 -3.71 -9.33 14.10
CA ILE A 72 -3.96 -10.32 13.06
C ILE A 72 -3.16 -11.60 13.32
N TYR A 73 -1.86 -11.48 13.56
CA TYR A 73 -0.97 -12.64 13.67
C TYR A 73 -1.11 -13.36 15.02
N PHE A 74 -0.97 -12.64 16.13
CA PHE A 74 -1.05 -13.23 17.47
C PHE A 74 -2.49 -13.29 18.00
N GLY A 75 -3.31 -12.28 17.73
CA GLY A 75 -4.70 -12.24 18.20
C GLY A 75 -5.56 -13.32 17.54
N LEU A 76 -5.73 -13.24 16.21
CA LEU A 76 -6.57 -14.20 15.47
C LEU A 76 -6.00 -15.62 15.50
N GLY A 77 -4.67 -15.78 15.47
CA GLY A 77 -4.01 -17.08 15.53
C GLY A 77 -4.38 -17.90 16.77
N ASN A 78 -4.67 -17.24 17.89
CA ASN A 78 -5.03 -17.88 19.16
C ASN A 78 -6.55 -18.11 19.34
N MET A 79 -7.40 -17.74 18.37
CA MET A 79 -8.86 -17.86 18.48
C MET A 79 -9.41 -19.28 18.24
N GLY A 80 -8.55 -20.28 18.02
CA GLY A 80 -8.96 -21.67 17.82
C GLY A 80 -9.64 -21.96 16.47
N ILE A 81 -9.73 -20.98 15.56
CA ILE A 81 -10.25 -21.16 14.21
C ILE A 81 -9.14 -21.76 13.33
N PRO A 82 -9.34 -22.95 12.71
CA PRO A 82 -8.27 -23.66 11.99
C PRO A 82 -7.58 -22.85 10.88
N PHE A 83 -8.33 -21.96 10.22
CA PHE A 83 -7.80 -21.07 9.20
C PHE A 83 -6.77 -20.08 9.77
N PHE A 84 -7.09 -19.42 10.89
CA PHE A 84 -6.18 -18.44 11.52
C PHE A 84 -5.03 -19.12 12.26
N ALA A 85 -5.27 -20.30 12.86
CA ALA A 85 -4.24 -21.05 13.56
C ALA A 85 -3.08 -21.52 12.64
N LYS A 86 -3.35 -21.72 11.36
CA LYS A 86 -2.35 -22.13 10.35
C LYS A 86 -1.82 -20.97 9.51
N MET A 87 -2.13 -19.72 9.88
CA MET A 87 -1.73 -18.55 9.11
C MET A 87 -0.22 -18.33 9.20
N THR A 88 0.43 -18.27 8.05
CA THR A 88 1.87 -17.94 7.98
C THR A 88 2.09 -16.45 8.29
N GLY A 89 3.28 -16.10 8.79
CA GLY A 89 3.64 -14.68 8.99
C GLY A 89 3.55 -13.87 7.68
N TYR A 90 3.95 -14.46 6.55
CA TYR A 90 3.82 -13.82 5.24
C TYR A 90 2.36 -13.45 4.93
N THR A 91 1.43 -14.39 5.13
CA THR A 91 -0.01 -14.16 4.93
C THR A 91 -0.54 -13.09 5.87
N ALA A 92 -0.13 -13.11 7.14
CA ALA A 92 -0.56 -12.11 8.13
C ALA A 92 -0.12 -10.69 7.75
N VAL A 93 1.12 -10.53 7.26
CA VAL A 93 1.62 -9.24 6.77
C VAL A 93 0.82 -8.76 5.58
N VAL A 94 0.57 -9.62 4.60
CA VAL A 94 -0.22 -9.28 3.41
C VAL A 94 -1.61 -8.81 3.83
N ILE A 95 -2.29 -9.53 4.72
CA ILE A 95 -3.61 -9.14 5.22
C ILE A 95 -3.54 -7.80 5.96
N ALA A 96 -2.60 -7.64 6.89
CA ALA A 96 -2.46 -6.42 7.69
C ALA A 96 -2.19 -5.20 6.82
N LEU A 97 -1.21 -5.28 5.90
CA LEU A 97 -0.89 -4.21 4.97
C LEU A 97 -2.05 -3.93 4.01
N SER A 98 -2.73 -4.97 3.51
CA SER A 98 -3.84 -4.80 2.59
C SER A 98 -5.01 -4.06 3.24
N LEU A 99 -5.39 -4.46 4.45
CA LEU A 99 -6.49 -3.82 5.18
C LEU A 99 -6.12 -2.38 5.53
N ASN A 100 -4.93 -2.17 6.10
CA ASN A 100 -4.43 -0.85 6.43
C ASN A 100 -4.45 0.08 5.21
N MET A 101 -3.76 -0.33 4.14
CA MET A 101 -3.58 0.52 2.96
C MET A 101 -4.87 0.70 2.17
N SER A 102 -5.80 -0.25 2.21
CA SER A 102 -7.09 -0.07 1.54
C SER A 102 -7.91 1.09 2.13
N ALA A 103 -7.79 1.33 3.44
CA ALA A 103 -8.45 2.46 4.10
C ALA A 103 -7.84 3.81 3.66
N TYR A 104 -6.52 3.89 3.55
CA TYR A 104 -5.83 5.09 3.04
C TYR A 104 -6.15 5.32 1.55
N MET A 105 -6.05 4.29 0.72
CA MET A 105 -6.33 4.37 -0.71
C MET A 105 -7.81 4.67 -0.99
N ALA A 106 -8.76 4.16 -0.19
CA ALA A 106 -10.18 4.48 -0.33
C ALA A 106 -10.44 5.97 -0.12
N GLU A 107 -9.79 6.59 0.86
CA GLU A 107 -9.90 8.03 1.12
C GLU A 107 -9.23 8.86 0.04
N ASN A 108 -8.08 8.42 -0.48
CA ASN A 108 -7.43 9.05 -1.62
C ASN A 108 -8.33 9.03 -2.88
N LEU A 109 -8.92 7.87 -3.19
CA LEU A 109 -9.86 7.71 -4.30
C LEU A 109 -11.12 8.57 -4.10
N ARG A 110 -11.68 8.60 -2.90
CA ARG A 110 -12.84 9.45 -2.57
C ARG A 110 -12.50 10.93 -2.73
N GLY A 111 -11.33 11.35 -2.27
CA GLY A 111 -10.83 12.72 -2.44
C GLY A 111 -10.68 13.10 -3.90
N ALA A 112 -10.11 12.20 -4.72
CA ALA A 112 -9.94 12.39 -6.15
C ALA A 112 -11.27 12.42 -6.94
N LEU A 113 -12.26 11.61 -6.54
CA LEU A 113 -13.61 11.68 -7.10
C LEU A 113 -14.29 13.00 -6.73
N SER A 114 -14.12 13.44 -5.48
CA SER A 114 -14.74 14.67 -4.96
C SER A 114 -14.07 15.96 -5.48
N SER A 115 -12.86 15.88 -6.04
CA SER A 115 -12.16 17.04 -6.60
C SER A 115 -12.64 17.44 -7.99
N VAL A 116 -13.43 16.60 -8.66
CA VAL A 116 -14.03 16.94 -9.96
C VAL A 116 -15.19 17.91 -9.72
N GLU A 117 -15.16 19.07 -10.38
CA GLU A 117 -16.20 20.08 -10.23
C GLU A 117 -17.58 19.56 -10.63
N LYS A 118 -18.59 19.86 -9.81
CA LYS A 118 -19.98 19.44 -10.07
C LYS A 118 -20.51 19.96 -11.41
N GLY A 119 -20.07 21.15 -11.84
CA GLY A 119 -20.43 21.74 -13.13
C GLY A 119 -20.10 20.84 -14.33
N GLN A 120 -19.05 20.01 -14.24
CA GLN A 120 -18.72 19.03 -15.28
C GLN A 120 -19.82 17.97 -15.43
N SER A 121 -20.40 17.53 -14.31
CA SER A 121 -21.51 16.59 -14.30
C SER A 121 -22.81 17.26 -14.78
N GLU A 122 -23.08 18.48 -14.33
CA GLU A 122 -24.27 19.26 -14.72
C GLU A 122 -24.27 19.61 -16.23
N ALA A 123 -23.10 19.93 -16.80
CA ALA A 123 -22.93 20.13 -18.24
C ALA A 123 -23.24 18.84 -19.04
N GLY A 124 -22.76 17.69 -18.56
CA GLY A 124 -23.08 16.39 -19.17
C GLY A 124 -24.58 16.08 -19.16
N ILE A 125 -25.26 16.35 -18.04
CA ILE A 125 -26.72 16.21 -17.94
C ILE A 125 -27.42 17.13 -18.95
N SER A 126 -26.94 18.37 -19.10
CA SER A 126 -27.54 19.39 -19.98
C SER A 126 -27.48 19.02 -21.47
N ILE A 127 -26.51 18.19 -21.87
CA ILE A 127 -26.39 17.68 -23.25
C ILE A 127 -26.94 16.25 -23.42
N GLY A 128 -27.69 15.74 -22.43
CA GLY A 128 -28.39 14.46 -22.51
C GLY A 128 -27.54 13.22 -22.19
N MET A 129 -26.39 13.37 -21.54
CA MET A 129 -25.60 12.21 -21.11
C MET A 129 -26.28 11.48 -19.94
N SER A 130 -26.30 10.15 -20.00
CA SER A 130 -26.66 9.30 -18.86
C SER A 130 -25.60 9.37 -17.75
N SER A 131 -26.00 9.05 -16.51
CA SER A 131 -25.08 9.03 -15.36
C SER A 131 -23.84 8.16 -15.59
N LEU A 132 -23.98 7.04 -16.31
CA LEU A 132 -22.85 6.16 -16.64
C LEU A 132 -21.90 6.82 -17.64
N GLN A 133 -22.43 7.54 -18.63
CA GLN A 133 -21.61 8.31 -19.58
C GLN A 133 -20.87 9.44 -18.87
N ILE A 134 -21.56 10.20 -18.00
CA ILE A 134 -20.94 11.28 -17.22
C ILE A 134 -19.81 10.72 -16.36
N PHE A 135 -20.08 9.63 -15.63
CA PHE A 135 -19.05 9.01 -14.81
C PHE A 135 -17.86 8.53 -15.64
N SER A 136 -18.10 7.74 -16.69
CA SER A 136 -17.03 7.04 -17.42
C SER A 136 -16.22 7.97 -18.33
N LEU A 137 -16.85 9.01 -18.89
CA LEU A 137 -16.23 9.89 -19.89
C LEU A 137 -15.75 11.22 -19.32
N VAL A 138 -16.34 11.69 -18.21
CA VAL A 138 -16.05 13.01 -17.64
C VAL A 138 -15.39 12.88 -16.27
N VAL A 139 -16.06 12.26 -15.30
CA VAL A 139 -15.61 12.25 -13.90
C VAL A 139 -14.43 11.31 -13.69
N PHE A 140 -14.53 10.06 -14.13
CA PHE A 140 -13.53 9.03 -13.89
C PHE A 140 -12.15 9.38 -14.49
N PRO A 141 -12.02 9.85 -15.73
CA PRO A 141 -10.70 10.21 -16.28
C PRO A 141 -10.02 11.35 -15.51
N GLN A 142 -10.79 12.35 -15.07
CA GLN A 142 -10.29 13.48 -14.27
C GLN A 142 -9.86 13.02 -12.87
N ALA A 143 -10.73 12.27 -12.19
CA ALA A 143 -10.45 11.71 -10.87
C ALA A 143 -9.26 10.76 -10.89
N PHE A 144 -9.14 9.91 -11.92
CA PHE A 144 -8.02 8.98 -12.07
C PHE A 144 -6.67 9.70 -12.15
N ARG A 145 -6.60 10.80 -12.90
CA ARG A 145 -5.39 11.63 -12.97
C ARG A 145 -4.99 12.20 -11.61
N VAL A 146 -5.98 12.64 -10.83
CA VAL A 146 -5.76 13.16 -9.46
C VAL A 146 -5.35 12.04 -8.50
N ALA A 147 -5.90 10.84 -8.66
CA ALA A 147 -5.63 9.71 -7.78
C ALA A 147 -4.22 9.13 -7.98
N VAL A 148 -3.71 9.05 -9.21
CA VAL A 148 -2.46 8.34 -9.56
C VAL A 148 -1.24 8.73 -8.71
N PRO A 149 -0.94 10.02 -8.47
CA PRO A 149 0.17 10.41 -7.60
C PRO A 149 0.03 9.85 -6.18
N SER A 150 -1.18 9.93 -5.62
CA SER A 150 -1.46 9.44 -4.26
C SER A 150 -1.40 7.91 -4.15
N LEU A 151 -1.86 7.18 -5.17
CA LEU A 151 -1.79 5.72 -5.22
C LEU A 151 -0.34 5.23 -5.39
N SER A 152 0.49 6.00 -6.11
CA SER A 152 1.92 5.71 -6.25
C SER A 152 2.66 5.89 -4.92
N ASN A 153 2.33 6.94 -4.16
CA ASN A 153 2.83 7.12 -2.79
C ASN A 153 2.42 5.97 -1.88
N SER A 154 1.16 5.50 -1.97
CA SER A 154 0.72 4.31 -1.24
C SER A 154 1.54 3.06 -1.56
N PHE A 155 2.01 2.89 -2.80
CA PHE A 155 2.90 1.77 -3.14
C PHE A 155 4.28 1.90 -2.50
N VAL A 156 4.86 3.11 -2.48
CA VAL A 156 6.11 3.37 -1.73
C VAL A 156 5.93 3.06 -0.25
N ASP A 157 4.79 3.44 0.33
CA ASP A 157 4.47 3.16 1.72
C ASP A 157 4.30 1.67 1.99
N LEU A 158 3.77 0.89 1.04
CA LEU A 158 3.71 -0.57 1.15
C LEU A 158 5.09 -1.23 1.13
N VAL A 159 6.02 -0.74 0.29
CA VAL A 159 7.40 -1.24 0.26
C VAL A 159 8.11 -0.97 1.59
N LYS A 160 7.98 0.24 2.14
CA LYS A 160 8.55 0.57 3.45
C LYS A 160 7.83 -0.20 4.56
N GLY A 161 6.50 -0.28 4.47
CA GLY A 161 5.64 -0.95 5.42
C GLY A 161 5.93 -2.44 5.53
N SER A 162 6.33 -3.10 4.44
CA SER A 162 6.69 -4.53 4.48
C SER A 162 7.85 -4.85 5.41
N SER A 163 8.67 -3.87 5.79
CA SER A 163 9.71 -4.05 6.81
C SER A 163 9.14 -4.54 8.14
N MET A 164 7.90 -4.19 8.48
CA MET A 164 7.24 -4.66 9.71
C MET A 164 7.12 -6.19 9.77
N ALA A 165 7.23 -6.88 8.63
CA ALA A 165 7.21 -8.34 8.56
C ALA A 165 8.34 -8.99 9.37
N PHE A 166 9.48 -8.30 9.51
CA PHE A 166 10.63 -8.80 10.27
C PHE A 166 10.26 -9.06 11.74
N THR A 167 9.33 -8.27 12.31
CA THR A 167 8.99 -8.33 13.74
C THR A 167 8.28 -9.63 14.12
N ILE A 168 7.73 -10.34 13.14
CA ILE A 168 7.11 -11.65 13.30
C ILE A 168 7.88 -12.75 12.55
N GLY A 169 9.17 -12.52 12.26
CA GLY A 169 10.08 -13.53 11.72
C GLY A 169 9.93 -13.81 10.24
N VAL A 170 9.27 -12.95 9.46
CA VAL A 170 9.25 -13.10 8.00
C VAL A 170 10.57 -12.62 7.41
N ALA A 171 11.24 -13.50 6.67
CA ALA A 171 12.52 -13.20 6.04
C ALA A 171 12.34 -12.27 4.81
N GLU A 172 12.49 -10.97 5.04
CA GLU A 172 12.60 -9.95 3.99
C GLU A 172 13.89 -9.11 4.17
N LEU A 173 14.00 -7.96 3.50
CA LEU A 173 15.21 -7.13 3.50
C LEU A 173 15.68 -6.72 4.91
N MET A 174 14.79 -6.19 5.76
CA MET A 174 15.14 -5.82 7.14
C MET A 174 15.51 -7.04 7.99
N ALA A 175 14.78 -8.15 7.86
CA ALA A 175 15.13 -9.39 8.54
C ALA A 175 16.53 -9.88 8.15
N SER A 176 16.88 -9.80 6.87
CA SER A 176 18.18 -10.23 6.35
C SER A 176 19.33 -9.34 6.83
N ALA A 177 19.11 -8.02 6.88
CA ALA A 177 20.06 -7.09 7.47
C ALA A 177 20.26 -7.35 8.97
N ASN A 178 19.17 -7.58 9.71
CA ASN A 178 19.23 -7.90 11.13
C ASN A 178 19.99 -9.21 11.40
N MET A 179 19.74 -10.27 10.60
CA MET A 179 20.48 -11.53 10.71
C MET A 179 21.98 -11.37 10.42
N ALA A 180 22.34 -10.59 9.40
CA ALA A 180 23.75 -10.30 9.11
C ALA A 180 24.42 -9.52 10.25
N GLY A 181 23.72 -8.54 10.82
CA GLY A 181 24.17 -7.78 11.99
C GLY A 181 24.36 -8.66 13.22
N ILE A 182 23.42 -9.56 13.53
CA ILE A 182 23.54 -10.52 14.64
C ILE A 182 24.75 -11.44 14.46
N ALA A 183 24.97 -11.96 13.25
CA ALA A 183 26.04 -12.92 12.98
C ALA A 183 27.45 -12.31 13.07
N THR A 184 27.58 -11.00 12.88
CA THR A 184 28.88 -10.32 12.74
C THR A 184 29.09 -9.16 13.72
N TYR A 185 28.06 -8.81 14.50
CA TYR A 185 27.97 -7.62 15.34
C TYR A 185 28.05 -6.27 14.58
N ASN A 186 28.01 -6.29 13.24
CA ASN A 186 28.05 -5.09 12.39
C ASN A 186 26.64 -4.57 12.05
N PHE A 187 25.85 -4.22 13.06
CA PHE A 187 24.46 -3.76 12.90
C PHE A 187 24.33 -2.47 12.09
N PHE A 188 25.22 -1.50 12.35
CA PHE A 188 25.19 -0.20 11.68
C PHE A 188 25.36 -0.37 10.18
N GLU A 189 26.40 -1.09 9.75
CA GLU A 189 26.69 -1.37 8.34
C GLU A 189 25.55 -2.15 7.67
N ALA A 190 24.99 -3.15 8.35
CA ALA A 190 23.90 -3.95 7.80
C ALA A 190 22.63 -3.12 7.55
N PHE A 191 22.22 -2.29 8.51
CA PHE A 191 21.06 -1.41 8.35
C PHE A 191 21.34 -0.24 7.41
N PHE A 192 22.58 0.25 7.33
CA PHE A 192 22.97 1.25 6.34
C PHE A 192 22.78 0.72 4.91
N VAL A 193 23.26 -0.49 4.62
CA VAL A 193 23.06 -1.10 3.30
C VAL A 193 21.57 -1.34 3.00
N ALA A 194 20.81 -1.83 3.98
CA ALA A 194 19.36 -2.00 3.81
C ALA A 194 18.64 -0.68 3.50
N ALA A 195 18.99 0.41 4.21
CA ALA A 195 18.42 1.74 3.98
C ALA A 195 18.72 2.26 2.57
N ILE A 196 19.95 2.08 2.08
CA ILE A 196 20.33 2.43 0.71
C ILE A 196 19.51 1.62 -0.31
N ILE A 197 19.31 0.32 -0.09
CA ILE A 197 18.50 -0.53 -0.99
C ILE A 197 17.04 -0.06 -1.00
N TYR A 198 16.41 0.17 0.15
CA TYR A 198 15.05 0.76 0.21
C TYR A 198 14.96 2.10 -0.51
N TRP A 199 15.98 2.94 -0.37
CA TRP A 199 16.01 4.23 -1.02
C TRP A 199 16.12 4.11 -2.54
N ILE A 200 16.97 3.22 -3.06
CA ILE A 200 17.07 2.93 -4.49
C ILE A 200 15.73 2.41 -5.05
N ILE A 201 15.07 1.49 -4.34
CA ILE A 201 13.74 0.99 -4.72
C ILE A 201 12.74 2.15 -4.79
N THR A 202 12.75 3.03 -3.78
CA THR A 202 11.86 4.19 -3.73
C THR A 202 12.13 5.17 -4.88
N ILE A 203 13.40 5.44 -5.20
CA ILE A 203 13.79 6.28 -6.35
C ILE A 203 13.26 5.69 -7.65
N PHE A 204 13.39 4.37 -7.83
CA PHE A 204 12.92 3.67 -9.02
C PHE A 204 11.39 3.76 -9.16
N ILE A 205 10.64 3.53 -8.07
CA ILE A 205 9.18 3.67 -8.07
C ILE A 205 8.76 5.11 -8.40
N ASN A 206 9.39 6.10 -7.76
CA ASN A 206 9.10 7.51 -8.02
C ASN A 206 9.45 7.93 -9.46
N PHE A 207 10.46 7.33 -10.06
CA PHE A 207 10.79 7.54 -11.48
C PHE A 207 9.66 7.01 -12.38
N LEU A 208 9.17 5.79 -12.13
CA LEU A 208 8.04 5.21 -12.86
C LEU A 208 6.76 6.04 -12.69
N GLN A 209 6.50 6.53 -11.48
CA GLN A 209 5.39 7.45 -11.18
C GLN A 209 5.48 8.72 -12.05
N LYS A 210 6.64 9.39 -12.08
CA LYS A 210 6.83 10.61 -12.90
C LYS A 210 6.59 10.34 -14.38
N MET A 211 6.97 9.16 -14.89
CA MET A 211 6.67 8.77 -16.27
C MET A 211 5.18 8.61 -16.51
N LEU A 212 4.46 7.99 -15.57
CA LEU A 212 3.01 7.79 -15.64
C LEU A 212 2.27 9.14 -15.59
N GLU A 213 2.62 10.01 -14.65
CA GLU A 213 2.06 11.36 -14.52
C GLU A 213 2.23 12.19 -15.78
N LYS A 214 3.44 12.19 -16.38
CA LYS A 214 3.71 12.88 -17.65
C LYS A 214 2.82 12.38 -18.78
N ARG A 215 2.51 11.08 -18.84
CA ARG A 215 1.61 10.53 -19.87
C ARG A 215 0.16 10.94 -19.62
N LEU A 216 -0.30 10.93 -18.36
CA LEU A 216 -1.67 11.31 -18.01
C LEU A 216 -1.95 12.80 -18.22
N ASN A 217 -0.95 13.65 -18.01
CA ASN A 217 -1.07 15.10 -18.17
C ASN A 217 -0.93 15.58 -19.62
N ARG A 218 -0.46 14.74 -20.55
CA ARG A 218 -0.36 15.08 -21.99
C ARG A 218 -1.71 15.10 -22.73
N ALA A 219 -2.77 14.55 -22.13
CA ALA A 219 -4.11 14.48 -22.72
C ALA A 219 -4.97 15.71 -22.38
N TYR A 220 -4.34 16.81 -21.99
CA TYR A 220 -4.88 18.15 -21.76
C TYR A 220 -3.85 19.15 -22.31
#